data_AF-A0A1V5D5A4-F1
#
_entry.id   AF-A0A1V5D5A4-F1
#
_cell.length_a   1.000
_cell.length_b   1.000
_cell.length_c   1.000
_cell.angle_alpha   90.00
_cell.angle_beta   90.00
_cell.angle_gamma   90.00
#
_symmetry.space_group_name_H-M   'P 1'
#
loop_
_entity.id
_entity.type
_entity.pdbx_description
1 polymer ?
#
loop_
_entity_poly.entity_id
_entity_poly.type
_entity_poly.pdbx_seq_one_letter_code
_entity_poly.pdbx_strand_id
1 'polypeptide(L)'
;MVVPTCIPYLDAVAATQDLVGVEVEFISIQEREKQLRRLIRELDTQYDFIILDCPPSLGFLTLNALVASSSVIVPLQCEYFALEGLGQLMSTLKLVKTRLNPMLSLGGILLTMFDSRNLLSRRVSEDVRSHFGGSVFNTVIPRNVRLSESPSHGLPIIYYDIKSRGAVSYMELAQEVLNSKRI
;
A
#
# COMPACT_ATOMS: atom_id res chain seq x y z
N MET A 1 -6.02 10.83 -16.90
CA MET A 1 -5.53 12.22 -16.85
C MET A 1 -4.77 12.37 -15.55
N VAL A 2 -3.50 12.77 -15.61
CA VAL A 2 -2.65 12.98 -14.42
C VAL A 2 -2.71 14.44 -14.03
N VAL A 3 -2.89 14.76 -12.75
CA VAL A 3 -3.04 16.13 -12.26
C VAL A 3 -2.02 16.44 -11.16
N PRO A 4 -1.45 17.66 -11.12
CA PRO A 4 -0.54 18.04 -10.05
C PRO A 4 -1.26 18.22 -8.73
N THR A 5 -0.57 17.93 -7.63
CA THR A 5 -1.07 18.19 -6.27
C THR A 5 -0.46 19.46 -5.68
N CYS A 6 -0.84 19.81 -4.45
CA CYS A 6 -0.21 20.90 -3.71
C CYS A 6 1.21 20.56 -3.20
N ILE A 7 1.64 19.31 -3.32
CA ILE A 7 2.99 18.86 -2.96
C ILE A 7 3.85 18.82 -4.22
N PRO A 8 4.99 19.54 -4.26
CA PRO A 8 5.93 19.44 -5.36
C PRO A 8 6.37 17.99 -5.60
N TYR A 9 6.52 17.61 -6.88
CA TYR A 9 6.92 16.26 -7.30
C TYR A 9 5.90 15.14 -6.97
N LEU A 10 4.68 15.51 -6.58
CA LEU A 10 3.58 14.57 -6.40
C LEU A 10 2.43 14.95 -7.32
N ASP A 11 2.17 14.07 -8.28
CA ASP A 11 0.99 14.11 -9.14
C ASP A 11 0.04 12.97 -8.74
N ALA A 12 -1.23 13.09 -9.13
CA ALA A 12 -2.27 12.13 -8.80
C ALA A 12 -3.13 11.75 -10.02
N VAL A 13 -3.63 10.52 -10.00
CA VAL A 13 -4.76 10.08 -10.82
C VAL A 13 -5.89 9.76 -9.86
N ALA A 14 -6.95 10.57 -9.88
CA ALA A 14 -8.07 10.40 -8.97
C ALA A 14 -8.94 9.21 -9.38
N ALA A 15 -9.42 8.46 -8.38
CA ALA A 15 -10.48 7.47 -8.56
C ALA A 15 -11.84 8.16 -8.64
N THR A 16 -12.75 7.62 -9.47
CA THR A 16 -14.17 8.00 -9.51
C THR A 16 -15.04 6.81 -9.12
N GLN A 17 -16.33 7.07 -8.88
CA GLN A 17 -17.31 6.01 -8.63
C GLN A 17 -17.44 5.02 -9.80
N ASP A 18 -17.06 5.44 -11.00
CA ASP A 18 -17.10 4.63 -12.22
C ASP A 18 -16.21 3.38 -12.14
N LEU A 19 -15.16 3.39 -11.28
CA LEU A 19 -14.31 2.21 -11.07
C LEU A 19 -15.07 0.98 -10.56
N VAL A 20 -16.27 1.15 -9.99
CA VAL A 20 -17.13 0.03 -9.59
C VAL A 20 -17.60 -0.79 -10.80
N GLY A 21 -17.79 -0.15 -11.96
CA GLY A 21 -18.27 -0.81 -13.19
C GLY A 21 -17.17 -1.52 -13.99
N VAL A 22 -15.90 -1.28 -13.66
CA VAL A 22 -14.77 -1.68 -14.51
C VAL A 22 -14.71 -3.19 -14.75
N GLU A 23 -15.09 -4.01 -13.77
CA GLU A 23 -15.07 -5.46 -13.91
C GLU A 23 -16.08 -5.96 -14.95
N VAL A 24 -17.24 -5.30 -15.04
CA VAL A 24 -18.30 -5.61 -16.01
C VAL A 24 -17.87 -5.13 -17.41
N GLU A 25 -17.35 -3.91 -17.50
CA GLU A 25 -16.89 -3.33 -18.78
C GLU A 25 -15.72 -4.12 -19.38
N PHE A 26 -14.83 -4.65 -18.54
CA PHE A 26 -13.61 -5.31 -18.99
C PHE A 26 -13.81 -6.80 -19.28
N ILE A 27 -15.03 -7.34 -19.19
CA ILE A 27 -15.29 -8.77 -19.32
C ILE A 27 -14.88 -9.34 -20.69
N SER A 28 -15.00 -8.56 -21.75
CA SER A 28 -14.65 -8.94 -23.12
C SER A 28 -13.22 -8.52 -23.51
N ILE A 29 -12.50 -7.83 -22.62
CA ILE A 29 -11.15 -7.35 -22.91
C ILE A 29 -10.16 -8.49 -22.71
N GLN A 30 -9.33 -8.76 -23.72
CA GLN A 30 -8.25 -9.72 -23.63
C GLN A 30 -7.17 -9.20 -22.65
N GLU A 31 -6.62 -10.09 -21.82
CA GLU A 31 -5.64 -9.73 -20.77
C GLU A 31 -6.13 -8.59 -19.88
N ARG A 32 -7.42 -8.61 -19.52
CA ARG A 32 -8.08 -7.59 -18.69
C ARG A 32 -7.39 -7.33 -17.35
N GLU A 33 -6.68 -8.32 -16.81
CA GLU A 33 -5.88 -8.22 -15.58
C GLU A 33 -4.55 -7.46 -15.76
N LYS A 34 -4.15 -7.16 -16.99
CA LYS A 34 -2.91 -6.44 -17.33
C LYS A 34 -3.16 -5.00 -17.78
N GLN A 35 -4.41 -4.54 -17.76
CA GLN A 35 -4.79 -3.27 -18.36
C GLN A 35 -4.12 -2.08 -17.67
N LEU A 36 -4.11 -2.06 -16.33
CA LEU A 36 -3.43 -0.99 -15.59
C LEU A 36 -1.93 -0.93 -15.92
N ARG A 37 -1.26 -2.09 -16.02
CA ARG A 37 0.15 -2.17 -16.39
C ARG A 37 0.42 -1.61 -17.79
N ARG A 38 -0.48 -1.84 -18.74
CA ARG A 38 -0.38 -1.29 -20.09
C ARG A 38 -0.50 0.25 -20.05
N LEU A 39 -1.53 0.75 -19.38
CA LEU A 39 -1.76 2.19 -19.24
C LEU A 39 -0.59 2.92 -18.57
N ILE A 40 0.01 2.32 -17.53
CA ILE A 40 1.18 2.89 -16.85
C ILE A 40 2.40 2.96 -17.79
N ARG A 41 2.60 1.97 -18.66
CA ARG A 41 3.70 1.97 -19.63
C ARG A 41 3.52 2.99 -20.76
N GLU A 42 2.28 3.39 -21.01
CA GLU A 42 1.91 4.40 -22.01
C GLU A 42 1.97 5.82 -21.45
N LEU A 43 2.31 6.01 -20.17
CA LEU A 43 2.51 7.35 -19.61
C LEU A 43 3.72 8.02 -20.28
N ASP A 44 3.50 9.19 -20.86
CA ASP A 44 4.56 10.02 -21.46
C ASP A 44 5.55 10.58 -20.43
N THR A 45 5.16 10.60 -19.15
CA THR A 45 5.96 11.14 -18.04
C THR A 45 6.66 10.03 -17.27
N GLN A 46 7.95 10.20 -17.01
CA GLN A 46 8.72 9.29 -16.18
C GLN A 46 8.62 9.70 -14.71
N TYR A 47 8.18 8.76 -13.86
CA TYR A 47 8.16 8.91 -12.42
C TYR A 47 9.17 7.94 -11.81
N ASP A 48 9.90 8.38 -10.78
CA ASP A 48 10.77 7.48 -10.00
C ASP A 48 9.95 6.42 -9.26
N PHE A 49 8.77 6.81 -8.76
CA PHE A 49 7.85 5.94 -8.05
C PHE A 49 6.40 6.15 -8.52
N ILE A 50 5.66 5.04 -8.65
CA ILE A 50 4.21 5.04 -8.85
C ILE A 50 3.60 4.27 -7.68
N ILE A 51 2.79 4.95 -6.87
CA ILE A 51 2.10 4.35 -5.72
C ILE A 51 0.66 4.05 -6.13
N LEU A 52 0.25 2.79 -5.95
CA LEU A 52 -1.11 2.33 -6.22
C LEU A 52 -1.82 2.07 -4.90
N ASP A 53 -2.79 2.92 -4.55
CA ASP A 53 -3.68 2.68 -3.41
C ASP A 53 -4.80 1.72 -3.81
N CYS A 54 -4.90 0.60 -3.10
CA CYS A 54 -5.78 -0.50 -3.48
C CYS A 54 -7.04 -0.52 -2.60
N PRO A 55 -8.20 -0.90 -3.16
CA PRO A 55 -9.39 -1.14 -2.33
C PRO A 55 -9.14 -2.30 -1.35
N PRO A 56 -9.90 -2.38 -0.25
CA PRO A 56 -9.69 -3.39 0.80
C PRO A 56 -10.00 -4.84 0.36
N SER A 57 -10.60 -5.03 -0.81
CA SER A 57 -10.93 -6.34 -1.37
C SER A 57 -9.84 -6.86 -2.31
N LEU A 58 -9.60 -8.17 -2.31
CA LEU A 58 -8.73 -8.85 -3.29
C LEU A 58 -9.48 -9.13 -4.62
N GLY A 59 -10.19 -8.12 -5.12
CA GLY A 59 -10.99 -8.19 -6.35
C GLY A 59 -10.21 -7.80 -7.61
N PHE A 60 -10.95 -7.54 -8.70
CA PHE A 60 -10.40 -7.24 -10.02
C PHE A 60 -9.46 -6.02 -10.07
N LEU A 61 -9.78 -4.96 -9.33
CA LEU A 61 -8.94 -3.76 -9.23
C LEU A 61 -7.60 -4.05 -8.55
N THR A 62 -7.63 -4.72 -7.40
CA THR A 62 -6.42 -5.11 -6.66
C THR A 62 -5.58 -6.09 -7.47
N LEU A 63 -6.20 -7.00 -8.22
CA LEU A 63 -5.47 -7.86 -9.16
C LEU A 63 -4.70 -7.04 -10.20
N ASN A 64 -5.35 -6.07 -10.86
CA ASN A 64 -4.71 -5.19 -11.82
C ASN A 64 -3.54 -4.39 -11.19
N ALA A 65 -3.72 -3.90 -9.97
CA ALA A 65 -2.66 -3.21 -9.23
C ALA A 65 -1.45 -4.12 -8.97
N LEU A 66 -1.66 -5.32 -8.42
CA LEU A 66 -0.59 -6.29 -8.17
C LEU A 66 0.12 -6.74 -9.47
N VAL A 67 -0.61 -6.80 -10.57
CA VAL A 67 -0.06 -7.16 -11.88
C VAL A 67 0.79 -6.02 -12.47
N ALA A 68 0.47 -4.76 -12.14
CA ALA A 68 1.21 -3.58 -12.55
C ALA A 68 2.42 -3.24 -11.66
N SER A 69 2.39 -3.64 -10.38
CA SER A 69 3.43 -3.30 -9.40
C SER A 69 4.70 -4.15 -9.48
N SER A 70 5.83 -3.53 -9.15
CA SER A 70 7.10 -4.22 -8.91
C SER A 70 7.16 -4.86 -7.51
N SER A 71 6.65 -4.15 -6.51
CA SER A 71 6.63 -4.57 -5.11
C SER A 71 5.31 -4.18 -4.44
N VAL A 72 4.93 -4.90 -3.38
CA VAL A 72 3.76 -4.57 -2.54
C VAL A 72 4.15 -4.29 -1.09
N ILE A 73 3.60 -3.21 -0.52
CA ILE A 73 3.62 -2.96 0.93
C ILE A 73 2.28 -3.41 1.51
N VAL A 74 2.33 -4.18 2.58
CA VAL A 74 1.15 -4.69 3.27
C VAL A 74 0.95 -3.95 4.59
N PRO A 75 0.00 -2.99 4.68
CA PRO A 75 -0.37 -2.41 5.96
C PRO A 75 -1.11 -3.46 6.80
N LEU A 76 -0.64 -3.66 8.02
CA LEU A 76 -1.19 -4.65 8.96
C LEU A 76 -1.52 -3.98 10.28
N GLN A 77 -2.79 -4.03 10.65
CA GLN A 77 -3.25 -3.64 11.98
C GLN A 77 -3.07 -4.82 12.94
N CYS A 78 -2.38 -4.60 14.06
CA CYS A 78 -2.06 -5.64 15.05
C CYS A 78 -3.27 -6.04 15.91
N GLU A 79 -4.24 -6.71 15.29
CA GLU A 79 -5.49 -7.18 15.88
C GLU A 79 -5.66 -8.70 15.74
N TYR A 80 -6.74 -9.25 16.32
CA TYR A 80 -6.95 -10.69 16.44
C TYR A 80 -6.86 -11.46 15.11
N PHE A 81 -7.41 -10.92 14.02
CA PHE A 81 -7.42 -11.57 12.70
C PHE A 81 -6.22 -11.23 11.80
N ALA A 82 -5.21 -10.53 12.33
CA ALA A 82 -4.09 -10.02 11.53
C ALA A 82 -3.31 -11.13 10.81
N LEU A 83 -2.98 -12.22 11.51
CA LEU A 83 -2.18 -13.31 10.94
C LEU A 83 -2.94 -14.14 9.90
N GLU A 84 -4.23 -14.37 10.12
CA GLU A 84 -5.06 -15.12 9.18
C GLU A 84 -5.20 -14.39 7.85
N GLY A 85 -5.59 -13.10 7.90
CA GLY A 85 -5.71 -12.26 6.72
C GLY A 85 -4.38 -12.11 5.96
N LEU A 86 -3.27 -11.98 6.70
CA LEU A 86 -1.94 -11.92 6.12
C LEU A 86 -1.57 -13.23 5.40
N GLY A 87 -1.90 -14.40 5.96
CA GLY A 87 -1.66 -15.69 5.33
C GLY A 87 -2.43 -15.87 4.01
N GLN A 88 -3.70 -15.45 3.98
CA GLN A 88 -4.51 -15.45 2.76
C GLN A 88 -3.92 -14.51 1.70
N LEU A 89 -3.50 -13.31 2.10
CA LEU A 89 -2.85 -12.36 1.20
C LEU A 89 -1.55 -12.92 0.61
N MET A 90 -0.69 -13.53 1.43
CA MET A 90 0.56 -14.14 0.95
C MET A 90 0.31 -15.24 -0.08
N SER A 91 -0.74 -16.05 0.12
CA SER A 91 -1.15 -17.09 -0.83
C SER A 91 -1.60 -16.48 -2.17
N THR A 92 -2.37 -15.38 -2.12
CA THR A 92 -2.78 -14.62 -3.30
C THR A 92 -1.60 -14.00 -4.03
N LEU A 93 -0.67 -13.35 -3.32
CA LEU A 93 0.54 -12.79 -3.91
C LEU A 93 1.39 -13.85 -4.62
N LYS A 94 1.51 -15.05 -4.02
CA LYS A 94 2.20 -16.18 -4.65
C LYS A 94 1.54 -16.64 -5.96
N LEU A 95 0.20 -16.65 -6.00
CA LEU A 95 -0.56 -17.01 -7.20
C LEU A 95 -0.37 -15.98 -8.31
N VAL A 96 -0.52 -14.68 -7.98
CA VAL A 96 -0.32 -13.58 -8.93
C VAL A 96 1.12 -13.59 -9.46
N LYS A 97 2.10 -13.76 -8.58
CA LYS A 97 3.51 -13.84 -8.97
C LYS A 97 3.77 -14.96 -9.98
N THR A 98 3.26 -16.15 -9.68
CA THR A 98 3.49 -17.34 -10.53
C THR A 98 2.80 -17.24 -11.88
N ARG A 99 1.58 -16.66 -11.94
CA ARG A 99 0.73 -16.71 -13.14
C ARG A 99 0.73 -15.45 -13.99
N LEU A 100 0.91 -14.27 -13.39
CA LEU A 100 0.60 -12.98 -14.04
C LEU A 100 1.71 -11.94 -13.96
N ASN A 101 2.51 -11.96 -12.89
CA ASN A 101 3.59 -11.00 -12.66
C ASN A 101 4.80 -11.62 -11.92
N PRO A 102 5.71 -12.32 -12.61
CA PRO A 102 6.89 -12.94 -12.00
C PRO A 102 7.81 -11.97 -11.26
N MET A 103 7.73 -10.67 -11.57
CA MET A 103 8.56 -9.63 -10.96
C MET A 103 8.00 -9.12 -9.63
N LEU A 104 6.75 -9.43 -9.30
CA LEU A 104 6.13 -9.02 -8.05
C LEU A 104 6.91 -9.53 -6.84
N SER A 105 7.29 -8.63 -5.95
CA SER A 105 7.95 -8.93 -4.68
C SER A 105 7.14 -8.40 -3.49
N LEU A 106 7.35 -8.97 -2.31
CA LEU A 106 6.91 -8.36 -1.06
C LEU A 106 7.92 -7.26 -0.69
N GLY A 107 7.51 -6.00 -0.79
CA GLY A 107 8.32 -4.84 -0.40
C GLY A 107 8.46 -4.72 1.12
N GLY A 108 7.38 -5.01 1.84
CA GLY A 108 7.41 -5.20 3.29
C GLY A 108 6.04 -5.20 3.95
N ILE A 109 6.01 -5.58 5.23
CA ILE A 109 4.83 -5.52 6.09
C ILE A 109 4.98 -4.31 7.02
N LEU A 110 4.03 -3.39 6.95
CA LEU A 110 4.00 -2.18 7.76
C LEU A 110 3.00 -2.35 8.90
N LEU A 111 3.46 -2.27 10.15
CA LEU A 111 2.55 -2.32 11.29
C LEU A 111 1.88 -0.95 11.47
N THR A 112 0.56 -0.90 11.36
CA THR A 112 -0.23 0.34 11.40
C THR A 112 -1.18 0.39 12.59
N MET A 113 -1.56 1.61 12.98
CA MET A 113 -2.44 1.89 14.13
C MET A 113 -1.95 1.23 15.43
N PHE A 114 -0.63 1.07 15.57
CA PHE A 114 -0.01 0.37 16.68
C PHE A 114 -0.23 1.11 18.00
N ASP A 115 -0.68 0.38 19.03
CA ASP A 115 -0.78 0.91 20.41
C ASP A 115 0.13 0.09 21.31
N SER A 116 1.27 0.68 21.68
CA SER A 116 2.25 0.06 22.55
C SER A 116 1.72 -0.22 23.95
N ARG A 117 0.56 0.28 24.37
CA ARG A 117 -0.05 -0.04 25.69
C ARG A 117 -0.94 -1.28 25.62
N ASN A 118 -1.35 -1.68 24.41
CA ASN A 118 -2.21 -2.83 24.21
C ASN A 118 -1.38 -4.11 24.11
N LEU A 119 -1.60 -5.04 25.05
CA LEU A 119 -0.90 -6.32 25.11
C LEU A 119 -1.11 -7.16 23.84
N LEU A 120 -2.32 -7.17 23.27
CA LEU A 120 -2.62 -7.88 22.02
C LEU A 120 -1.79 -7.31 20.87
N SER A 121 -1.70 -5.97 20.78
CA SER A 121 -0.94 -5.29 19.74
C SER A 121 0.55 -5.67 19.78
N ARG A 122 1.13 -5.76 20.98
CA ARG A 122 2.52 -6.22 21.17
C ARG A 122 2.70 -7.68 20.75
N ARG A 123 1.85 -8.58 21.23
CA ARG A 123 1.92 -10.02 20.90
C ARG A 123 1.82 -10.25 19.40
N VAL A 124 0.84 -9.64 18.74
CA VAL A 124 0.68 -9.76 17.28
C VAL A 124 1.89 -9.19 16.55
N SER A 125 2.45 -8.05 17.00
CA SER A 125 3.69 -7.52 16.43
C SER A 125 4.88 -8.47 16.59
N GLU A 126 5.04 -9.09 17.77
CA GLU A 126 6.10 -10.07 18.03
C GLU A 126 5.94 -11.31 17.14
N ASP A 127 4.72 -11.84 17.04
CA ASP A 127 4.41 -13.00 16.19
C ASP A 127 4.70 -12.68 14.72
N VAL A 128 4.23 -11.55 14.20
CA VAL A 128 4.46 -11.13 12.81
C VAL A 128 5.96 -10.98 12.55
N ARG A 129 6.72 -10.37 13.47
CA ARG A 129 8.18 -10.24 13.33
C ARG A 129 8.89 -11.58 13.41
N SER A 130 8.45 -12.51 14.25
CA SER A 130 8.99 -13.86 14.35
C SER A 130 8.78 -14.66 13.06
N HIS A 131 7.60 -14.57 12.46
CA HIS A 131 7.25 -15.34 11.26
C HIS A 131 7.78 -14.73 9.96
N PHE A 132 7.74 -13.41 9.81
CA PHE A 132 8.07 -12.72 8.56
C PHE A 132 9.44 -12.03 8.59
N GLY A 133 10.08 -11.96 9.77
CA GLY A 133 11.46 -11.53 9.95
C GLY A 133 11.78 -10.21 9.25
N GLY A 134 12.82 -10.23 8.43
CA GLY A 134 13.30 -9.07 7.68
C GLY A 134 12.30 -8.49 6.69
N SER A 135 11.15 -9.14 6.43
CA SER A 135 10.09 -8.57 5.59
C SER A 135 9.25 -7.52 6.32
N VAL A 136 9.32 -7.43 7.65
CA VAL A 136 8.59 -6.42 8.43
C VAL A 136 9.42 -5.15 8.53
N PHE A 137 8.80 -3.98 8.30
CA PHE A 137 9.47 -2.70 8.52
C PHE A 137 9.85 -2.52 9.99
N ASN A 138 10.97 -1.86 10.25
CA ASN A 138 11.34 -1.43 11.59
C ASN A 138 10.40 -0.34 12.08
N THR A 139 10.06 0.59 11.18
CA THR A 139 9.10 1.65 11.43
C THR A 139 7.70 1.10 11.67
N VAL A 140 7.00 1.66 12.65
CA VAL A 140 5.57 1.38 12.94
C VAL A 140 4.79 2.68 12.90
N ILE A 141 3.56 2.64 12.37
CA ILE A 141 2.67 3.81 12.39
C ILE A 141 1.81 3.76 13.65
N PRO A 142 2.02 4.67 14.62
CA PRO A 142 1.27 4.65 15.87
C PRO A 142 -0.17 5.11 15.64
N ARG A 143 -1.08 4.67 16.53
CA ARG A 143 -2.40 5.31 16.62
C ARG A 143 -2.21 6.78 17.02
N ASN A 144 -2.63 7.70 16.15
CA ASN A 144 -2.41 9.13 16.34
C ASN A 144 -3.63 9.95 15.88
N VAL A 145 -4.16 10.80 16.77
CA VAL A 145 -5.37 11.59 16.51
C VAL A 145 -5.16 12.60 15.38
N ARG A 146 -4.01 13.28 15.32
CA ARG A 146 -3.70 14.25 14.25
C ARG A 146 -3.68 13.60 12.88
N LEU A 147 -3.15 12.38 12.79
CA LEU A 147 -3.17 11.60 11.55
C LEU A 147 -4.60 11.32 11.08
N SER A 148 -5.51 11.00 12.00
CA SER A 148 -6.94 10.79 11.70
C SER A 148 -7.70 12.08 11.38
N GLU A 149 -7.25 13.24 11.89
CA GLU A 149 -7.84 14.55 11.57
C GLU A 149 -7.40 15.08 10.21
N SER A 150 -6.12 14.85 9.81
CA SER A 150 -5.55 15.47 8.61
C SER A 150 -6.37 15.33 7.32
N PRO A 151 -7.06 14.20 7.02
CA PRO A 151 -7.86 14.07 5.80
C PRO A 151 -9.08 14.99 5.77
N SER A 152 -9.69 15.33 6.93
CA SER A 152 -10.84 16.25 6.97
C SER A 152 -10.46 17.68 6.58
N HIS A 153 -9.17 18.00 6.64
CA HIS A 153 -8.60 19.27 6.20
C HIS A 153 -8.07 19.22 4.76
N GLY A 154 -8.13 18.06 4.09
CA GLY A 154 -7.59 17.89 2.74
C GLY A 154 -6.07 18.08 2.67
N LEU A 155 -5.36 17.90 3.79
CA LEU A 155 -3.91 18.08 3.88
C LEU A 155 -3.22 16.79 4.31
N PRO A 156 -2.13 16.40 3.65
CA PRO A 156 -1.26 15.34 4.16
C PRO A 156 -0.70 15.69 5.54
N ILE A 157 -0.45 14.68 6.37
CA ILE A 157 -0.04 14.88 7.78
C ILE A 157 1.21 15.75 7.94
N ILE A 158 2.13 15.70 6.98
CA ILE A 158 3.34 16.52 6.96
C ILE A 158 3.04 18.03 6.82
N TYR A 159 1.94 18.41 6.16
CA TYR A 159 1.51 19.80 6.01
C TYR A 159 0.54 20.21 7.11
N TYR A 160 -0.23 19.26 7.65
CA TYR A 160 -1.15 19.51 8.75
C TYR A 160 -0.43 19.68 10.09
N ASP A 161 0.45 18.74 10.46
CA ASP A 161 1.25 18.79 11.69
C ASP A 161 2.53 17.95 11.54
N ILE A 162 3.59 18.59 11.03
CA ILE A 162 4.89 17.97 10.79
C ILE A 162 5.56 17.45 12.08
N LYS A 163 5.21 17.99 13.25
CA LYS A 163 5.78 17.57 14.55
C LYS A 163 5.00 16.42 15.17
N SER A 164 3.84 16.06 14.60
CA SER A 164 3.06 14.92 15.09
C SER A 164 3.84 13.62 14.99
N ARG A 165 3.60 12.70 15.92
CA ARG A 165 4.19 11.35 15.88
C ARG A 165 3.85 10.62 14.58
N GLY A 166 2.67 10.86 14.01
CA GLY A 166 2.27 10.28 12.73
C GLY A 166 3.15 10.77 11.58
N ALA A 167 3.37 12.09 11.47
CA ALA A 167 4.25 12.66 10.45
C ALA A 167 5.68 12.10 10.56
N VAL A 168 6.25 12.09 11.78
CA VAL A 168 7.60 11.56 12.02
C VAL A 168 7.70 10.10 11.58
N SER A 169 6.74 9.24 11.97
CA SER A 169 6.77 7.82 11.58
C SER A 169 6.61 7.60 10.07
N TYR A 170 5.83 8.42 9.35
CA TYR A 170 5.78 8.33 7.88
C TYR A 170 7.07 8.80 7.20
N MET A 171 7.76 9.80 7.75
CA MET A 171 9.06 10.24 7.25
C MET A 171 10.14 9.17 7.48
N GLU A 172 10.14 8.52 8.65
CA GLU A 172 11.00 7.38 8.96
C GLU A 172 10.73 6.21 8.00
N LEU A 173 9.46 5.91 7.73
CA LEU A 173 9.07 4.87 6.77
C LEU A 173 9.55 5.21 5.36
N ALA A 174 9.38 6.46 4.91
CA ALA A 174 9.85 6.89 3.60
C ALA A 174 11.37 6.70 3.47
N GLN A 175 12.13 7.06 4.51
CA GLN A 175 13.58 6.85 4.54
C GLN A 175 13.95 5.35 4.52
N GLU A 176 13.20 4.52 5.25
CA GLU A 176 13.40 3.07 5.27
C GLU A 176 13.09 2.44 3.90
N VAL A 177 12.06 2.92 3.21
CA VAL A 177 11.71 2.50 1.84
C VAL A 177 12.82 2.88 0.86
N LEU A 178 13.28 4.14 0.87
CA LEU A 178 14.33 4.63 -0.04
C LEU A 178 15.67 3.91 0.14
N ASN A 179 15.98 3.46 1.37
CA ASN A 179 17.20 2.72 1.66
C ASN A 179 17.05 1.19 1.44
N SER A 180 15.84 0.71 1.20
CA SER A 180 15.55 -0.71 1.04
C SER A 180 15.79 -1.14 -0.39
N LYS A 181 16.52 -2.25 -0.60
CA LYS A 181 16.68 -2.88 -1.92
C LYS A 181 15.44 -3.68 -2.37
N ARG A 182 14.33 -3.60 -1.62
CA ARG A 182 13.12 -4.42 -1.84
C ARG A 182 12.03 -3.71 -2.63
N ILE A 183 12.13 -2.39 -2.75
CA ILE A 183 11.16 -1.48 -3.37
C ILE A 183 11.90 -0.67 -4.41
#